data_AF-A0AAV0W4L3-F1
#
_entry.id   AF-A0AAV0W4L3-F1
#
_cell.length_a   1.000
_cell.length_b   1.000
_cell.length_c   1.000
_cell.angle_alpha   90.00
_cell.angle_beta   90.00
_cell.angle_gamma   90.00
#
_symmetry.space_group_name_H-M   'P 1'
#
loop_
_entity.id
_entity.type
_entity.pdbx_description
1 polymer ?
#
loop_
_entity_poly.entity_id
_entity_poly.type
_entity_poly.pdbx_seq_one_letter_code
_entity_poly.pdbx_strand_id
1 'polypeptide(L)'
;MNNVFVVPIALKIVRLGFKDISIRCQSSKQNLSSYYDTLNLKPGCTKKEIRNSFIKLSKLNHPDVCGPSSNNRFVRINEAYNVLIDENKKKLYDETLVYTKNSNPIYYHYRERQNSENWKDVYNNPKNHWLASNIAIAGVCLSILVVGSNIRYKGMKKSASMRSLLMDESDERLSFLEEQKLMKIDKTNDELIKLFEQNIAKEYGRVVKK
;
A
#
# COMPACT_ATOMS: atom_id res chain seq x y z
N MET A 1 18.75 -65.86 50.08
CA MET A 1 18.70 -64.92 48.94
C MET A 1 18.08 -63.64 49.44
N ASN A 2 18.95 -62.64 49.57
CA ASN A 2 18.86 -61.40 50.36
C ASN A 2 17.94 -60.38 49.65
N ASN A 3 17.34 -59.36 50.27
CA ASN A 3 17.08 -58.97 51.65
C ASN A 3 15.98 -57.87 51.60
N VAL A 4 15.06 -57.95 52.56
CA VAL A 4 14.19 -56.94 53.19
C VAL A 4 14.54 -55.45 52.99
N PHE A 5 13.54 -54.58 52.72
CA PHE A 5 13.22 -53.29 53.43
C PHE A 5 12.11 -52.51 52.67
N VAL A 6 10.86 -52.42 53.14
CA VAL A 6 10.25 -51.39 54.04
C VAL A 6 10.54 -49.92 53.66
N VAL A 7 9.44 -49.16 53.47
CA VAL A 7 9.12 -47.78 53.96
C VAL A 7 8.44 -46.93 52.87
N PRO A 8 7.24 -46.36 53.14
CA PRO A 8 6.50 -45.50 52.23
C PRO A 8 6.97 -44.05 52.34
N ILE A 9 7.12 -43.33 51.23
CA ILE A 9 7.38 -41.89 51.23
C ILE A 9 6.19 -41.19 50.60
N ALA A 10 5.33 -40.69 51.47
CA ALA A 10 4.34 -39.69 51.17
C ALA A 10 5.04 -38.41 50.69
N LEU A 11 4.84 -38.03 49.43
CA LEU A 11 4.98 -36.63 49.03
C LEU A 11 3.58 -36.00 49.02
N LYS A 12 3.25 -35.37 50.14
CA LYS A 12 2.06 -34.56 50.33
C LYS A 12 2.39 -33.16 49.82
N ILE A 13 2.07 -32.83 48.57
CA ILE A 13 2.15 -31.45 48.07
C ILE A 13 0.88 -31.09 47.30
N VAL A 14 0.11 -30.23 47.99
CA VAL A 14 -0.81 -29.20 47.48
C VAL A 14 -2.16 -29.67 46.93
N ARG A 15 -3.11 -29.62 47.87
CA ARG A 15 -4.54 -29.46 47.61
C ARG A 15 -4.77 -28.07 47.00
N LEU A 16 -4.91 -27.98 45.69
CA LEU A 16 -5.65 -26.88 45.05
C LEU A 16 -6.96 -27.44 44.54
N GLY A 17 -8.03 -27.15 45.27
CA GLY A 17 -9.38 -27.41 44.81
C GLY A 17 -9.68 -26.49 43.63
N PHE A 18 -9.82 -27.08 42.44
CA PHE A 18 -10.65 -26.51 41.40
C PHE A 18 -11.87 -27.40 41.24
N LYS A 19 -13.01 -26.83 41.63
CA LYS A 19 -14.36 -27.39 41.51
C LYS A 19 -14.64 -27.70 40.04
N ASP A 20 -15.16 -28.91 39.80
CA ASP A 20 -16.02 -29.29 38.68
C ASP A 20 -15.73 -28.64 37.31
N ILE A 21 -14.66 -29.08 36.65
CA ILE A 21 -14.67 -29.09 35.19
C ILE A 21 -15.26 -30.44 34.79
N SER A 22 -16.58 -30.47 34.68
CA SER A 22 -17.29 -31.50 33.93
C SER A 22 -16.67 -31.57 32.54
N ILE A 23 -15.75 -32.51 32.32
CA ILE A 23 -15.35 -32.95 30.99
C ILE A 23 -16.59 -33.63 30.42
N ARG A 24 -17.49 -32.82 29.88
CA ARG A 24 -18.57 -33.30 29.05
C ARG A 24 -17.92 -33.59 27.71
N CYS A 25 -17.47 -34.82 27.55
CA CYS A 25 -17.26 -35.41 26.23
C CYS A 25 -18.57 -35.28 25.46
N GLN A 26 -18.68 -34.25 24.62
CA GLN A 26 -19.68 -34.20 23.57
C GLN A 26 -18.98 -34.46 22.26
N SER A 27 -18.97 -35.76 21.93
CA SER A 27 -19.32 -36.30 20.63
C SER A 27 -18.73 -35.54 19.45
N SER A 28 -17.67 -36.11 18.88
CA SER A 28 -17.20 -35.88 17.52
C SER A 28 -18.34 -36.17 16.53
N LYS A 29 -19.25 -35.21 16.37
CA LYS A 29 -20.19 -35.15 15.27
C LYS A 29 -19.41 -34.65 14.06
N GLN A 30 -18.83 -35.58 13.30
CA GLN A 30 -18.54 -35.36 11.88
C GLN A 30 -19.88 -35.07 11.20
N ASN A 31 -20.29 -33.80 11.11
CA ASN A 31 -21.59 -33.43 10.53
C ASN A 31 -21.43 -32.20 9.67
N LEU A 32 -21.63 -32.39 8.36
CA LEU A 32 -22.21 -31.39 7.45
C LEU A 32 -21.70 -29.96 7.68
N SER A 33 -20.56 -29.59 7.07
CA SER A 33 -19.98 -28.25 7.16
C SER A 33 -21.03 -27.16 6.89
N SER A 34 -21.62 -26.60 7.96
CA SER A 34 -22.58 -25.52 7.82
C SER A 34 -21.86 -24.28 7.31
N TYR A 35 -22.59 -23.34 6.68
CA TYR A 35 -22.01 -22.04 6.35
C TYR A 35 -21.54 -21.28 7.60
N TYR A 36 -22.20 -21.51 8.74
CA TYR A 36 -21.76 -21.00 10.03
C TYR A 36 -20.41 -21.58 10.45
N ASP A 37 -20.20 -22.89 10.29
CA ASP A 37 -18.92 -23.55 10.61
C ASP A 37 -17.81 -23.09 9.65
N THR A 38 -18.13 -22.88 8.38
CA THR A 38 -17.18 -22.41 7.36
C THR A 38 -16.63 -21.02 7.70
N LEU A 39 -17.46 -20.16 8.30
CA LEU A 39 -17.06 -18.85 8.81
C LEU A 39 -16.65 -18.86 10.29
N ASN A 40 -16.58 -20.02 10.96
CA ASN A 40 -16.32 -20.14 12.40
C ASN A 40 -17.24 -19.27 13.27
N LEU A 41 -18.53 -19.20 12.93
CA LEU A 41 -19.55 -18.41 13.63
C LEU A 41 -20.62 -19.31 14.24
N LYS A 42 -21.30 -18.78 15.26
CA LYS A 42 -22.47 -19.44 15.86
C LYS A 42 -23.76 -19.00 15.15
N PRO A 43 -24.80 -19.86 15.12
CA PRO A 43 -26.14 -19.42 14.72
C PRO A 43 -26.61 -18.30 15.65
N GLY A 44 -27.18 -17.23 15.09
CA GLY A 44 -27.51 -16.01 15.82
C GLY A 44 -26.45 -14.90 15.78
N CYS A 45 -25.34 -15.09 15.07
CA CYS A 45 -24.35 -14.02 14.86
C CYS A 45 -24.93 -12.82 14.08
N THR A 46 -24.38 -11.64 14.38
CA THR A 46 -24.76 -10.39 13.72
C THR A 46 -24.06 -10.23 12.37
N LYS A 47 -24.64 -9.44 11.45
CA LYS A 47 -24.02 -9.13 10.15
C LYS A 47 -22.59 -8.58 10.27
N LYS A 48 -22.32 -7.81 11.33
CA LYS A 48 -20.98 -7.26 11.61
C LYS A 48 -19.97 -8.37 11.89
N GLU A 49 -20.35 -9.38 12.67
CA GLU A 49 -19.50 -10.54 12.96
C GLU A 49 -19.25 -11.41 11.72
N ILE A 50 -20.29 -11.60 10.89
CA ILE A 50 -20.20 -12.30 9.60
C ILE A 50 -19.16 -11.64 8.70
N ARG A 51 -19.25 -10.31 8.53
CA ARG A 51 -18.30 -9.54 7.72
C ARG A 51 -16.88 -9.60 8.29
N ASN A 52 -16.74 -9.46 9.61
CA ASN A 52 -15.44 -9.48 10.25
C ASN A 52 -14.75 -10.85 10.11
N SER A 53 -15.51 -11.94 10.26
CA SER A 53 -14.95 -13.28 10.08
C SER A 53 -14.55 -13.54 8.62
N PHE A 54 -15.40 -13.16 7.66
CA PHE A 54 -15.07 -13.24 6.25
C PHE A 54 -13.78 -12.49 5.91
N ILE A 55 -13.60 -11.24 6.35
CA ILE A 55 -12.38 -10.48 6.09
C ILE A 55 -11.13 -11.19 6.64
N LYS A 56 -11.22 -11.76 7.84
CA LYS A 56 -10.11 -12.51 8.45
C LYS A 56 -9.77 -13.76 7.65
N LEU A 57 -10.78 -14.57 7.32
CA LEU A 57 -10.60 -15.83 6.61
C LEU A 57 -10.18 -15.64 5.15
N SER A 58 -10.69 -14.62 4.48
CA SER A 58 -10.34 -14.28 3.09
C SER A 58 -8.89 -13.85 2.98
N LYS A 59 -8.38 -13.06 3.93
CA LYS A 59 -6.95 -12.70 3.97
C LYS A 59 -6.05 -13.93 4.15
N LEU A 60 -6.48 -14.88 4.99
CA LEU A 60 -5.72 -16.10 5.27
C LEU A 60 -5.76 -17.12 4.13
N ASN A 61 -6.84 -17.15 3.32
CA ASN A 61 -7.03 -18.15 2.27
C ASN A 61 -6.91 -17.57 0.84
N HIS A 62 -6.48 -16.31 0.69
CA HIS A 62 -6.35 -15.67 -0.62
C HIS A 62 -5.37 -16.47 -1.51
N PRO A 63 -5.71 -16.75 -2.78
CA PRO A 63 -4.86 -17.55 -3.67
C PRO A 63 -3.49 -16.90 -3.92
N ASP A 64 -3.36 -15.57 -3.82
CA ASP A 64 -2.06 -14.90 -3.93
C ASP A 64 -1.11 -15.23 -2.76
N VAL A 65 -1.65 -15.61 -1.59
CA VAL A 65 -0.85 -15.90 -0.38
C VAL A 65 -0.65 -17.41 -0.18
N CYS A 66 -1.67 -18.22 -0.47
CA CYS A 66 -1.66 -19.66 -0.21
C CYS A 66 -1.61 -20.54 -1.48
N GLY A 67 -1.53 -19.92 -2.66
CA GLY A 67 -1.47 -20.62 -3.94
C GLY A 67 -2.80 -21.26 -4.36
N PRO A 68 -2.82 -22.01 -5.48
CA PRO A 68 -4.04 -22.54 -6.08
C PRO A 68 -4.77 -23.58 -5.20
N SER A 69 -4.08 -24.21 -4.25
CA SER A 69 -4.67 -25.18 -3.32
C SER A 69 -5.67 -24.56 -2.34
N SER A 70 -5.60 -23.25 -2.07
CA SER A 70 -6.57 -22.55 -1.21
C SER A 70 -7.84 -22.12 -1.94
N ASN A 71 -7.89 -22.23 -3.27
CA ASN A 71 -9.03 -21.80 -4.10
C ASN A 71 -10.34 -22.46 -3.63
N ASN A 72 -10.33 -23.77 -3.43
CA ASN A 72 -11.51 -24.50 -2.95
C ASN A 72 -12.02 -24.02 -1.58
N ARG A 73 -11.12 -23.62 -0.67
CA ARG A 73 -11.50 -23.08 0.64
C ARG A 73 -12.05 -21.68 0.52
N PHE A 74 -11.40 -20.85 -0.30
CA PHE A 74 -11.83 -19.47 -0.56
C PHE A 74 -13.22 -19.42 -1.19
N VAL A 75 -13.50 -20.29 -2.17
CA VAL A 75 -14.84 -20.42 -2.78
C VAL A 75 -15.89 -20.74 -1.72
N ARG A 76 -15.64 -21.71 -0.84
CA ARG A 76 -16.59 -22.07 0.25
C ARG A 76 -16.82 -20.93 1.24
N ILE A 77 -15.76 -20.20 1.61
CA ILE A 77 -15.85 -19.02 2.48
C ILE A 77 -16.72 -17.94 1.84
N ASN A 78 -16.55 -17.72 0.53
CA ASN A 78 -17.32 -16.75 -0.24
C ASN A 78 -18.80 -17.16 -0.37
N GLU A 79 -19.07 -18.42 -0.69
CA GLU A 79 -20.43 -18.98 -0.71
C GLU A 79 -21.14 -18.79 0.64
N ALA A 80 -20.48 -19.16 1.74
CA ALA A 80 -21.01 -19.01 3.09
C ALA A 80 -21.32 -17.55 3.42
N TYR A 81 -20.43 -16.63 3.09
CA TYR A 81 -20.65 -15.19 3.30
C TYR A 81 -21.86 -14.67 2.51
N ASN A 82 -21.97 -15.03 1.22
CA ASN A 82 -23.04 -14.56 0.34
C ASN A 82 -24.43 -15.01 0.79
N VAL A 83 -24.54 -16.21 1.37
CA VAL A 83 -25.80 -16.72 1.91
C VAL A 83 -26.11 -16.08 3.26
N LEU A 84 -25.12 -15.92 4.13
CA LEU A 84 -25.35 -15.44 5.51
C LEU A 84 -25.49 -13.91 5.63
N ILE A 85 -24.95 -13.13 4.69
CA ILE A 85 -25.01 -11.65 4.74
C ILE A 85 -26.39 -11.10 4.36
N ASP A 86 -27.09 -11.77 3.44
CA ASP A 86 -28.43 -11.41 2.99
C ASP A 86 -29.47 -12.05 3.91
N GLU A 87 -30.33 -11.24 4.52
CA GLU A 87 -31.33 -11.71 5.48
C GLU A 87 -32.32 -12.69 4.86
N ASN A 88 -32.69 -12.50 3.59
CA ASN A 88 -33.63 -13.38 2.91
C ASN A 88 -33.01 -14.76 2.67
N LYS A 89 -31.75 -14.77 2.20
CA LYS A 89 -31.01 -16.02 1.95
C LYS A 89 -30.64 -16.73 3.25
N LYS A 90 -30.25 -15.99 4.27
CA LYS A 90 -29.96 -16.52 5.61
C LYS A 90 -31.20 -17.16 6.21
N LYS A 91 -32.36 -16.50 6.12
CA LYS A 91 -33.64 -17.04 6.62
C LYS A 91 -34.01 -18.33 5.88
N LEU A 92 -33.94 -18.34 4.56
CA LEU A 92 -34.19 -19.55 3.76
C LEU A 92 -33.23 -20.68 4.13
N TYR A 93 -31.95 -20.37 4.30
CA TYR A 93 -30.95 -21.32 4.75
C TYR A 93 -31.27 -21.88 6.15
N ASP A 94 -31.56 -21.00 7.11
CA ASP A 94 -31.92 -21.38 8.47
C ASP A 94 -33.20 -22.23 8.50
N GLU A 95 -34.20 -21.93 7.66
CA GLU A 95 -35.40 -22.76 7.47
C GLU A 95 -35.05 -24.15 6.93
N THR A 96 -34.19 -24.26 5.90
CA THR A 96 -33.77 -25.56 5.35
C THR A 96 -32.97 -26.41 6.34
N LEU A 97 -32.26 -25.81 7.29
CA LEU A 97 -31.57 -26.52 8.36
C LEU A 97 -32.55 -27.20 9.34
N VAL A 98 -33.75 -26.66 9.53
CA VAL A 98 -34.78 -27.25 10.40
C VAL A 98 -35.41 -28.50 9.76
N TYR A 99 -35.61 -28.49 8.43
CA TYR A 99 -36.23 -29.60 7.69
C TYR A 99 -35.29 -30.80 7.44
N THR A 100 -33.98 -30.60 7.46
CA THR A 100 -32.97 -31.63 7.07
C THR A 100 -32.50 -32.55 8.19
N LYS A 101 -33.19 -32.57 9.35
CA LYS A 101 -32.79 -33.37 10.52
C LYS A 101 -32.80 -34.91 10.30
N ASN A 102 -33.30 -35.41 9.17
CA ASN A 102 -33.44 -36.84 8.83
C ASN A 102 -32.94 -37.26 7.43
N SER A 103 -32.21 -36.41 6.69
CA SER A 103 -31.67 -36.76 5.37
C SER A 103 -30.39 -35.98 5.03
N ASN A 104 -29.58 -36.53 4.14
CA ASN A 104 -28.26 -36.03 3.73
C ASN A 104 -28.25 -34.50 3.44
N PRO A 105 -27.15 -33.80 3.75
CA PRO A 105 -27.02 -32.36 3.47
C PRO A 105 -27.24 -32.07 2.00
N ILE A 106 -28.23 -31.25 1.68
CA ILE A 106 -28.28 -30.60 0.38
C ILE A 106 -27.26 -29.47 0.43
N TYR A 107 -26.08 -29.70 -0.14
CA TYR A 107 -25.13 -28.62 -0.40
C TYR A 107 -25.75 -27.74 -1.47
N TYR A 108 -26.40 -26.65 -1.06
CA TYR A 108 -26.84 -25.62 -2.00
C TYR A 108 -25.57 -25.03 -2.62
N HIS A 109 -25.14 -25.50 -3.78
CA HIS A 109 -24.37 -24.63 -4.66
C HIS A 109 -25.32 -23.51 -5.03
N TYR A 110 -25.22 -22.38 -4.32
CA TYR A 110 -25.76 -21.13 -4.79
C TYR A 110 -24.97 -20.79 -6.05
N ARG A 111 -25.42 -21.35 -7.18
CA ARG A 111 -24.98 -20.95 -8.51
C ARG A 111 -25.49 -19.53 -8.64
N GLU A 112 -24.68 -18.59 -8.18
CA GLU A 112 -24.79 -17.20 -8.58
C GLU A 112 -24.92 -17.29 -10.09
N ARG A 113 -26.10 -16.90 -10.60
CA ARG A 113 -26.33 -16.75 -12.03
C ARG A 113 -25.44 -15.57 -12.40
N GLN A 114 -24.13 -15.81 -12.48
CA GLN A 114 -23.26 -15.06 -13.33
C GLN A 114 -23.94 -15.23 -14.67
N ASN A 115 -24.58 -14.15 -15.11
CA ASN A 115 -24.71 -13.87 -16.51
C ASN A 115 -23.27 -13.72 -17.04
N SER A 116 -22.49 -14.80 -16.99
CA SER A 116 -21.35 -15.02 -17.87
C SER A 116 -21.99 -15.38 -19.20
N GLU A 117 -22.69 -14.42 -19.81
CA GLU A 117 -22.39 -14.14 -21.19
C GLU A 117 -20.86 -14.10 -21.22
N ASN A 118 -20.27 -15.16 -21.78
CA ASN A 118 -18.84 -15.26 -22.00
C ASN A 118 -18.41 -13.86 -22.47
N TRP A 119 -17.60 -13.16 -21.67
CA TRP A 119 -17.36 -11.73 -21.87
C TRP A 119 -16.85 -11.45 -23.30
N LYS A 120 -16.24 -12.47 -23.92
CA LYS A 120 -15.85 -12.51 -25.33
C LYS A 120 -17.04 -12.32 -26.26
N ASP A 121 -18.17 -12.93 -25.98
CA ASP A 121 -19.39 -12.86 -26.80
C ASP A 121 -20.07 -11.49 -26.66
N VAL A 122 -19.98 -10.83 -25.49
CA VAL A 122 -20.44 -9.45 -25.30
C VAL A 122 -19.53 -8.45 -26.04
N TYR A 123 -18.21 -8.69 -26.01
CA TYR A 123 -17.20 -7.88 -26.68
C TYR A 123 -17.22 -8.05 -28.21
N ASN A 124 -17.50 -9.26 -28.69
CA ASN A 124 -17.53 -9.60 -30.11
C ASN A 124 -18.90 -9.39 -30.76
N ASN A 125 -19.93 -8.95 -30.02
CA ASN A 125 -21.27 -8.72 -30.56
C ASN A 125 -21.31 -7.40 -31.37
N PRO A 126 -21.57 -7.45 -32.69
CA PRO A 126 -21.57 -6.27 -33.55
C PRO A 126 -22.65 -5.23 -33.19
N LYS A 127 -23.71 -5.61 -32.48
CA LYS A 127 -24.75 -4.67 -32.00
C LYS A 127 -24.30 -3.86 -30.77
N ASN A 128 -23.28 -4.31 -30.06
CA ASN A 128 -22.75 -3.66 -28.86
C ASN A 128 -21.59 -2.69 -29.18
N HIS A 129 -21.46 -2.23 -30.43
CA HIS A 129 -20.38 -1.34 -30.90
C HIS A 129 -20.30 0.02 -30.15
N TRP A 130 -21.21 0.34 -29.24
CA TRP A 130 -21.00 1.42 -28.26
C TRP A 130 -19.78 1.15 -27.34
N LEU A 131 -19.27 -0.09 -27.28
CA LEU A 131 -17.95 -0.48 -26.74
C LEU A 131 -16.74 -0.07 -27.62
N ALA A 132 -16.94 0.50 -28.82
CA ALA A 132 -15.88 1.24 -29.54
C ALA A 132 -15.43 2.52 -28.79
N SER A 133 -16.01 2.75 -27.61
CA SER A 133 -15.54 3.66 -26.59
C SER A 133 -14.08 3.44 -26.20
N ASN A 134 -13.52 2.24 -26.24
CA ASN A 134 -12.09 2.05 -25.91
C ASN A 134 -11.15 2.80 -26.87
N ILE A 135 -11.45 2.81 -28.17
CA ILE A 135 -10.67 3.56 -29.17
C ILE A 135 -10.93 5.06 -29.02
N ALA A 136 -12.16 5.46 -28.76
CA ALA A 136 -12.51 6.86 -28.54
C ALA A 136 -11.84 7.43 -27.27
N ILE A 137 -11.85 6.68 -26.17
CA ILE A 137 -11.20 7.01 -24.90
C ILE A 137 -9.68 7.05 -25.10
N ALA A 138 -9.10 6.10 -25.83
CA ALA A 138 -7.68 6.12 -26.17
C ALA A 138 -7.32 7.37 -26.99
N GLY A 139 -8.16 7.77 -27.94
CA GLY A 139 -7.99 9.00 -28.71
C GLY A 139 -8.02 10.27 -27.84
N VAL A 140 -8.96 10.36 -26.90
CA VAL A 140 -9.03 11.49 -25.94
C VAL A 140 -7.83 11.51 -25.00
N CYS A 141 -7.37 10.35 -24.53
CA CYS A 141 -6.17 10.25 -23.69
C CYS A 141 -4.92 10.69 -24.45
N LEU A 142 -4.77 10.25 -25.70
CA LEU A 142 -3.64 10.62 -26.55
C LEU A 142 -3.63 12.12 -26.85
N SER A 143 -4.79 12.75 -27.08
CA SER A 143 -4.86 14.19 -27.33
C SER A 143 -4.44 15.00 -26.10
N ILE A 144 -4.86 14.60 -24.90
CA ILE A 144 -4.44 15.22 -23.63
C ILE A 144 -2.92 15.11 -23.45
N LEU A 145 -2.33 13.94 -23.74
CA LEU A 145 -0.88 13.73 -23.66
C LEU A 145 -0.11 14.60 -24.66
N VAL A 146 -0.60 14.72 -25.90
CA VAL A 146 0.02 15.56 -26.93
C VAL A 146 -0.04 17.03 -26.53
N VAL A 147 -1.18 17.50 -26.05
CA VAL A 147 -1.34 18.89 -25.59
C VAL A 147 -0.43 19.16 -24.38
N GLY A 148 -0.40 18.27 -23.39
CA GLY A 148 0.47 18.38 -22.21
C GLY A 148 1.95 18.40 -22.58
N SER A 149 2.37 17.54 -23.53
CA SER A 149 3.75 17.49 -24.01
C SER A 149 4.16 18.77 -24.74
N ASN A 150 3.26 19.35 -25.55
CA ASN A 150 3.50 20.61 -26.24
C ASN A 150 3.63 21.80 -25.28
N ILE A 151 2.79 21.85 -24.24
CA ILE A 151 2.87 22.89 -23.19
C ILE A 151 4.22 22.79 -22.47
N ARG A 152 4.61 21.59 -22.05
CA ARG A 152 5.89 21.36 -21.35
C ARG A 152 7.09 21.71 -22.24
N TYR A 153 7.05 21.35 -23.53
CA TYR A 153 8.08 21.70 -24.50
C TYR A 153 8.26 23.22 -24.63
N LYS A 154 7.16 23.98 -24.81
CA LYS A 154 7.20 25.45 -24.87
C LYS A 154 7.74 26.06 -23.57
N GLY A 155 7.32 25.53 -22.43
CA GLY A 155 7.81 25.94 -21.11
C GLY A 155 9.32 25.72 -20.96
N MET A 156 9.82 24.54 -21.33
CA MET A 156 11.25 24.22 -21.28
C MET A 156 12.07 25.11 -22.21
N LYS A 157 11.59 25.39 -23.43
CA LYS A 157 12.29 26.27 -24.37
C LYS A 157 12.37 27.72 -23.85
N LYS A 158 11.27 28.25 -23.30
CA LYS A 158 11.27 29.58 -22.68
C LYS A 158 12.16 29.64 -21.43
N SER A 159 12.12 28.60 -20.60
CA SER A 159 12.96 28.50 -19.40
C SER A 159 14.45 28.42 -19.75
N ALA A 160 14.82 27.68 -20.80
CA ALA A 160 16.20 27.60 -21.27
C ALA A 160 16.69 28.96 -21.79
N SER A 161 15.84 29.67 -22.55
CA SER A 161 16.17 31.02 -23.06
C SER A 161 16.26 32.07 -21.94
N MET A 162 15.40 32.02 -20.93
CA MET A 162 15.53 32.90 -19.76
C MET A 162 16.81 32.61 -18.99
N ARG A 163 17.20 31.34 -18.87
CA ARG A 163 18.43 30.96 -18.18
C ARG A 163 19.66 31.47 -18.94
N SER A 164 19.70 31.38 -20.27
CA SER A 164 20.83 31.94 -21.02
C SER A 164 20.93 33.46 -20.85
N LEU A 165 19.81 34.18 -20.96
CA LEU A 165 19.79 35.64 -20.75
C LEU A 165 20.26 36.05 -19.35
N LEU A 166 19.83 35.32 -18.32
CA LEU A 166 20.26 35.59 -16.94
C LEU A 166 21.75 35.29 -16.74
N MET A 167 22.29 34.27 -17.42
CA MET A 167 23.73 33.98 -17.37
C MET A 167 24.52 35.12 -18.03
N ASP A 168 24.09 35.58 -19.20
CA ASP A 168 24.72 36.70 -19.89
C ASP A 168 24.72 37.98 -19.02
N GLU A 169 23.59 38.33 -18.38
CA GLU A 169 23.52 39.48 -17.46
C GLU A 169 24.43 39.31 -16.24
N SER A 170 24.52 38.10 -15.68
CA SER A 170 25.39 37.84 -14.53
C SER A 170 26.87 37.93 -14.89
N ASP A 171 27.25 37.45 -16.07
CA ASP A 171 28.62 37.48 -16.57
C ASP A 171 29.06 38.92 -16.85
N GLU A 172 28.18 39.75 -17.42
CA GLU A 172 28.42 41.19 -17.62
C GLU A 172 28.58 41.94 -16.29
N ARG A 173 27.76 41.62 -15.28
CA ARG A 173 27.91 42.21 -13.94
C ARG A 173 29.21 41.80 -13.27
N LEU A 174 29.65 40.54 -13.46
CA LEU A 174 30.90 40.04 -12.90
C LEU A 174 32.10 40.75 -13.53
N SER A 175 32.15 40.88 -14.86
CA SER A 175 33.24 41.57 -15.54
C SER A 175 33.34 43.04 -15.10
N PHE A 176 32.20 43.74 -15.00
CA PHE A 176 32.16 45.12 -14.49
C PHE A 176 32.71 45.23 -13.06
N LEU A 177 32.35 44.30 -12.18
CA LEU A 177 32.85 44.28 -10.80
C LEU A 177 34.35 43.98 -10.74
N GLU A 178 34.86 43.11 -11.61
CA GLU A 178 36.29 42.83 -11.74
C GLU A 178 37.07 44.06 -12.21
N GLU A 179 36.60 44.75 -13.25
CA GLU A 179 37.21 45.99 -13.73
C GLU A 179 37.22 47.08 -12.65
N GLN A 180 36.13 47.24 -11.90
CA GLN A 180 36.06 48.20 -10.79
C GLN A 180 37.05 47.87 -9.67
N LYS A 181 37.24 46.58 -9.37
CA LYS A 181 38.25 46.15 -8.38
C LYS A 181 39.66 46.44 -8.87
N LEU A 182 39.98 46.13 -10.13
CA LEU A 182 41.29 46.41 -10.71
C LEU A 182 41.58 47.91 -10.72
N MET A 183 40.64 48.74 -11.15
CA MET A 183 40.77 50.21 -11.12
C MET A 183 41.00 50.77 -9.72
N LYS A 184 40.40 50.18 -8.68
CA LYS A 184 40.67 50.60 -7.29
C LYS A 184 42.09 50.21 -6.86
N ILE A 185 42.54 49.01 -7.22
CA ILE A 185 43.90 48.54 -6.90
C ILE A 185 44.94 49.44 -7.58
N ASP A 186 44.77 49.75 -8.85
CA ASP A 186 45.70 50.63 -9.59
C ASP A 186 45.78 52.02 -8.96
N LYS A 187 44.63 52.62 -8.60
CA LYS A 187 44.61 53.90 -7.89
C LYS A 187 45.32 53.84 -6.55
N THR A 188 45.11 52.78 -5.76
CA THR A 188 45.82 52.62 -4.48
C THR A 188 47.32 52.43 -4.69
N ASN A 189 47.74 51.73 -5.74
CA ASN A 189 49.16 51.56 -6.06
C ASN A 189 49.80 52.89 -6.47
N ASP A 190 49.13 53.69 -7.30
CA ASP A 190 49.60 55.02 -7.70
C ASP A 190 49.73 55.98 -6.51
N GLU A 191 48.76 55.95 -5.58
CA GLU A 191 48.83 56.73 -4.33
C GLU A 191 50.02 56.31 -3.46
N LEU A 192 50.24 55.00 -3.31
CA LEU A 192 51.39 54.47 -2.57
C LEU A 192 52.72 54.86 -3.22
N ILE A 193 52.83 54.80 -4.55
CA ILE A 193 54.03 55.22 -5.29
C ILE A 193 54.32 56.71 -5.04
N LYS A 194 53.32 57.59 -5.16
CA LYS A 194 53.48 59.03 -4.87
C LYS A 194 53.93 59.28 -3.44
N LEU A 195 53.37 58.54 -2.49
CA LEU A 195 53.70 58.68 -1.07
C LEU A 195 55.13 58.19 -0.80
N PHE A 196 55.55 57.13 -1.48
CA PHE A 196 56.92 56.61 -1.43
C PHE A 196 57.92 57.61 -2.02
N GLU A 197 57.63 58.19 -3.19
CA GLU A 197 58.45 59.24 -3.81
C GLU A 197 58.59 60.48 -2.92
N GLN A 198 57.50 60.93 -2.30
CA GLN A 198 57.53 62.05 -1.34
C GLN A 198 58.40 61.75 -0.11
N ASN A 199 58.30 60.54 0.44
CA ASN A 199 59.12 60.13 1.58
C ASN A 199 60.60 60.06 1.20
N ILE A 200 60.94 59.50 0.03
CA ILE A 200 62.30 59.50 -0.51
C ILE A 200 62.81 60.94 -0.61
N ALA A 201 62.09 61.83 -1.28
CA ALA A 201 62.51 63.23 -1.45
C ALA A 201 62.76 63.94 -0.11
N LYS A 202 61.91 63.69 0.89
CA LYS A 202 62.05 64.24 2.25
C LYS A 202 63.32 63.75 2.95
N GLU A 203 63.66 62.48 2.78
CA GLU A 203 64.80 61.87 3.46
C GLU A 203 66.13 62.26 2.81
N TYR A 204 66.22 62.25 1.48
CA TYR A 204 67.40 62.77 0.78
C TYR A 204 67.61 64.28 1.00
N GLY A 205 66.54 65.08 1.06
CA GLY A 205 66.63 66.51 1.38
C GLY A 205 67.11 66.81 2.81
N ARG A 206 66.94 65.87 3.75
CA ARG A 206 67.39 65.99 5.14
C ARG A 206 68.87 65.60 5.31
N VAL A 207 69.38 64.70 4.47
CA VAL A 207 70.79 64.26 4.46
C VAL A 207 71.72 65.32 3.85
N VAL A 208 71.29 66.04 2.81
CA VAL A 208 72.10 67.07 2.12
C VAL A 208 72.27 68.38 2.94
N LYS A 209 71.44 68.59 3.97
CA LYS A 209 71.48 69.78 4.84
C LYS A 209 72.33 69.62 6.12
N LYS A 210 72.97 68.46 6.32
CA LYS A 210 73.95 68.22 7.38
C LYS A 210 75.36 68.26 6.81
#